data_AF-A0A7S2H1B7-F1
#
_entry.id   AF-A0A7S2H1B7-F1
#
_cell.length_a   1.000
_cell.length_b   1.000
_cell.length_c   1.000
_cell.angle_alpha   90.00
_cell.angle_beta   90.00
_cell.angle_gamma   90.00
#
_symmetry.space_group_name_H-M   'P 1'
#
loop_
_entity.id
_entity.type
_entity.pdbx_description
1 polymer ?
#
loop_
_entity_poly.entity_id
_entity_poly.type
_entity_poly.pdbx_seq_one_letter_code
_entity_poly.pdbx_strand_id
1 'polypeptide(L)'
;DVPRRRRAMKRKAPDSAKSAAIPYLNDAKEFETAKFEAAESGKLLVVDFTASWCVPCKVIGPQFDAMDPQFPYVTFVKVDVDKTADVAQMCGVKAMPTFKFYRQGHEVATFTGADAHHLRTLLVEHGGPPTAIEVGKEVAVFDLQERPQYNGKRGIVCSHDLDKGHYAVELKAGADGAKETLNLTRDNLVLLQRVAFITPTDGSVGQLPEACAGCCEGDIVGYDAEANAYRVKPIREGGEPSTEELSVPVACCVLPPGSVGVVLGLNAKPEHNGKEVHIAGVHEGTGRYEVGLDATKSLRLKRSNVRM
;
A
#
# COMPACT_ATOMS: atom_id res chain seq x y z
N ASP A 1 25.26 32.10 51.48
CA ASP A 1 24.45 32.25 50.27
C ASP A 1 25.30 32.36 49.02
N VAL A 2 25.25 31.34 48.16
CA VAL A 2 25.77 31.40 46.79
C VAL A 2 24.64 30.96 45.85
N PRO A 3 24.13 31.82 44.96
CA PRO A 3 23.02 31.44 44.11
C PRO A 3 23.50 30.62 42.91
N ARG A 4 22.96 29.40 42.76
CA ARG A 4 23.17 28.54 41.58
C ARG A 4 22.51 29.18 40.35
N ARG A 5 23.31 29.61 39.37
CA ARG A 5 22.85 29.93 38.01
C ARG A 5 22.41 28.64 37.30
N ARG A 6 21.11 28.47 37.07
CA ARG A 6 20.60 27.49 36.09
C ARG A 6 20.74 28.07 34.68
N ARG A 7 21.63 27.51 33.86
CA ARG A 7 21.66 27.76 32.41
C ARG A 7 20.45 27.09 31.77
N ALA A 8 19.62 27.87 31.09
CA ALA A 8 18.56 27.39 30.23
C ALA A 8 19.02 27.35 28.76
N MET A 9 18.55 26.32 28.04
CA MET A 9 18.45 26.17 26.57
C MET A 9 19.78 25.96 25.80
N LYS A 10 19.82 25.12 24.76
CA LYS A 10 18.84 24.88 23.68
C LYS A 10 18.71 23.39 23.35
N ARG A 11 17.48 22.86 23.29
CA ARG A 11 17.20 21.64 22.54
C ARG A 11 17.04 22.04 21.07
N LYS A 12 17.88 21.48 20.22
CA LYS A 12 17.84 21.63 18.76
C LYS A 12 16.54 20.98 18.27
N ALA A 13 15.76 21.70 17.47
CA ALA A 13 14.59 21.12 16.78
C ALA A 13 15.06 20.02 15.82
N PRO A 14 14.29 18.93 15.63
CA PRO A 14 14.64 17.94 14.62
C PRO A 14 14.48 18.56 13.23
N ASP A 15 15.54 18.42 12.43
CA ASP A 15 15.64 18.88 11.06
C ASP A 15 14.60 18.17 10.16
N SER A 16 13.94 18.95 9.30
CA SER A 16 12.99 18.51 8.28
C SER A 16 13.63 17.51 7.31
N ALA A 17 13.08 16.30 7.22
CA ALA A 17 13.58 15.23 6.36
C ALA A 17 13.38 15.56 4.87
N LYS A 18 14.49 15.66 4.13
CA LYS A 18 14.52 15.52 2.67
C LYS A 18 14.12 14.08 2.31
N SER A 19 13.43 13.88 1.19
CA SER A 19 13.24 12.54 0.60
C SER A 19 14.61 11.85 0.53
N ALA A 20 14.80 10.86 1.41
CA ALA A 20 16.07 10.18 1.58
C ALA A 20 16.21 9.14 0.47
N ALA A 21 17.38 9.08 -0.17
CA ALA A 21 17.69 8.00 -1.10
C ALA A 21 17.54 6.64 -0.40
N ILE A 22 17.06 5.63 -1.13
CA ILE A 22 16.93 4.27 -0.61
C ILE A 22 18.28 3.81 -0.03
N PRO A 23 18.31 3.33 1.23
CA PRO A 23 19.55 2.99 1.91
C PRO A 23 20.22 1.76 1.28
N TYR A 24 21.55 1.80 1.26
CA TYR A 24 22.37 0.64 0.95
C TYR A 24 22.74 -0.08 2.24
N LEU A 25 22.51 -1.39 2.27
CA LEU A 25 22.98 -2.27 3.33
C LEU A 25 24.41 -2.71 3.00
N ASN A 26 25.30 -2.57 3.97
CA ASN A 26 26.74 -2.70 3.79
C ASN A 26 27.31 -3.99 4.36
N ASP A 27 26.57 -4.68 5.22
CA ASP A 27 26.95 -5.95 5.83
C ASP A 27 25.75 -6.83 6.21
N ALA A 28 26.02 -8.07 6.61
CA ALA A 28 25.00 -9.02 7.05
C ALA A 28 24.21 -8.57 8.30
N LYS A 29 24.79 -7.74 9.17
CA LYS A 29 24.12 -7.26 10.37
C LYS A 29 23.03 -6.24 10.01
N GLU A 30 23.33 -5.31 9.11
CA GLU A 30 22.36 -4.36 8.57
C GLU A 30 21.22 -5.08 7.84
N PHE A 31 21.53 -6.13 7.08
CA PHE A 31 20.53 -6.95 6.41
C PHE A 31 19.57 -7.67 7.37
N GLU A 32 20.09 -8.35 8.40
CA GLU A 32 19.24 -9.02 9.39
C GLU A 32 18.44 -8.02 10.23
N THR A 33 18.99 -6.84 10.49
CA THR A 33 18.28 -5.75 11.19
C THR A 33 17.11 -5.25 10.34
N ALA A 34 17.31 -4.99 9.05
CA ALA A 34 16.26 -4.57 8.13
C ALA A 34 15.12 -5.62 8.04
N LYS A 35 15.46 -6.92 8.00
CA LYS A 35 14.48 -8.02 8.04
C LYS A 35 13.68 -8.02 9.33
N PHE A 36 14.35 -7.86 10.48
CA PHE A 36 13.70 -7.83 11.78
C PHE A 36 12.77 -6.62 11.93
N GLU A 37 13.23 -5.42 11.59
CA GLU A 37 12.42 -4.19 11.68
C GLU A 37 11.21 -4.22 10.75
N ALA A 38 11.37 -4.74 9.53
CA ALA A 38 10.24 -4.96 8.62
C ALA A 38 9.25 -5.97 9.20
N ALA A 39 9.72 -7.05 9.82
CA ALA A 39 8.85 -8.04 10.46
C ALA A 39 8.08 -7.46 11.66
N GLU A 40 8.76 -6.74 12.57
CA GLU A 40 8.16 -6.10 13.75
C GLU A 40 7.12 -5.05 13.37
N SER A 41 7.39 -4.27 12.31
CA SER A 41 6.45 -3.26 11.79
C SER A 41 5.37 -3.85 10.88
N GLY A 42 5.39 -5.18 10.66
CA GLY A 42 4.46 -5.86 9.77
C GLY A 42 4.59 -5.46 8.30
N LYS A 43 5.68 -4.80 7.89
CA LYS A 43 5.97 -4.37 6.52
C LYS A 43 6.56 -5.51 5.69
N LEU A 44 6.49 -5.35 4.37
CA LEU A 44 7.27 -6.16 3.43
C LEU A 44 8.66 -5.53 3.30
N LEU A 45 9.73 -6.32 3.31
CA LEU A 45 11.07 -5.84 2.92
C LEU A 45 11.34 -6.23 1.47
N VAL A 46 11.81 -5.28 0.65
CA VAL A 46 12.25 -5.54 -0.72
C VAL A 46 13.69 -5.06 -0.91
N VAL A 47 14.52 -5.97 -1.40
CA VAL A 47 15.97 -5.81 -1.53
C VAL A 47 16.35 -5.84 -3.01
N ASP A 48 16.89 -4.74 -3.52
CA ASP A 48 17.52 -4.67 -4.86
C ASP A 48 19.00 -5.03 -4.75
N PHE A 49 19.36 -6.23 -5.20
CA PHE A 49 20.74 -6.64 -5.37
C PHE A 49 21.27 -6.14 -6.71
N THR A 50 22.14 -5.13 -6.62
CA THR A 50 22.55 -4.28 -7.73
C THR A 50 24.08 -4.23 -7.88
N ALA A 51 24.55 -3.65 -8.98
CA ALA A 51 25.98 -3.42 -9.20
C ALA A 51 26.22 -2.16 -10.05
N SER A 52 27.29 -1.42 -9.77
CA SER A 52 27.62 -0.18 -10.48
C SER A 52 27.94 -0.37 -11.97
N TRP A 53 28.46 -1.55 -12.35
CA TRP A 53 28.80 -1.92 -13.71
C TRP A 53 27.62 -2.56 -14.48
N CYS A 54 26.54 -2.92 -13.79
CA CYS A 54 25.38 -3.59 -14.37
C CYS A 54 24.49 -2.58 -15.11
N VAL A 55 24.46 -2.65 -16.45
CA VAL A 55 23.62 -1.76 -17.28
C VAL A 55 22.12 -1.94 -16.99
N PRO A 56 21.55 -3.16 -16.91
CA PRO A 56 20.14 -3.33 -16.57
C PRO A 56 19.77 -2.74 -15.20
N CYS A 57 20.69 -2.79 -14.22
CA CYS A 57 20.52 -2.20 -12.91
C CYS A 57 20.35 -0.67 -12.97
N LYS A 58 21.10 0.00 -13.86
CA LYS A 58 20.97 1.44 -14.09
C LYS A 58 19.62 1.83 -14.71
N VAL A 59 18.98 0.92 -15.44
CA VAL A 59 17.66 1.14 -16.04
C VAL A 59 16.56 1.03 -14.97
N ILE A 60 16.57 -0.03 -14.17
CA ILE A 60 15.50 -0.28 -13.18
C ILE A 60 15.69 0.49 -11.86
N GLY A 61 16.92 0.84 -11.49
CA GLY A 61 17.23 1.52 -10.22
C GLY A 61 16.40 2.78 -9.97
N PRO A 62 16.29 3.74 -10.93
CA PRO A 62 15.44 4.92 -10.77
C PRO A 62 13.94 4.58 -10.65
N GLN A 63 13.48 3.49 -11.28
CA GLN A 63 12.09 3.04 -11.20
C GLN A 63 11.80 2.40 -9.84
N PHE A 64 12.75 1.64 -9.30
CA PHE A 64 12.71 1.11 -7.93
C PHE A 64 12.68 2.26 -6.91
N ASP A 65 13.54 3.28 -7.08
CA ASP A 65 13.56 4.48 -6.24
C ASP A 65 12.22 5.23 -6.26
N ALA A 66 11.59 5.34 -7.44
CA ALA A 66 10.29 5.99 -7.58
C ALA A 66 9.12 5.18 -6.98
N MET A 67 9.29 3.87 -6.74
CA MET A 67 8.28 3.02 -6.12
C MET A 67 8.24 3.16 -4.60
N ASP A 68 9.37 3.45 -3.95
CA ASP A 68 9.46 3.60 -2.48
C ASP A 68 8.36 4.48 -1.86
N PRO A 69 8.16 5.74 -2.28
CA PRO A 69 7.10 6.59 -1.72
C PRO A 69 5.68 6.11 -2.06
N GLN A 70 5.52 5.23 -3.05
CA GLN A 70 4.22 4.70 -3.46
C GLN A 70 3.80 3.51 -2.58
N PHE A 71 4.75 2.84 -1.93
CA PHE A 71 4.49 1.63 -1.14
C PHE A 71 4.93 1.83 0.33
N PRO A 72 4.23 2.66 1.13
CA PRO A 72 4.56 2.97 2.53
C PRO A 72 4.62 1.75 3.46
N TYR A 73 3.95 0.66 3.11
CA TYR A 73 3.98 -0.63 3.83
C TYR A 73 5.09 -1.57 3.35
N VAL A 74 5.99 -1.05 2.53
CA VAL A 74 7.17 -1.75 2.03
C VAL A 74 8.41 -0.96 2.43
N THR A 75 9.39 -1.66 2.99
CA THR A 75 10.73 -1.14 3.24
C THR A 75 11.60 -1.50 2.04
N PHE A 76 12.12 -0.49 1.34
CA PHE A 76 13.04 -0.70 0.23
C PHE A 76 14.47 -0.54 0.70
N VAL A 77 15.35 -1.43 0.24
CA VAL A 77 16.79 -1.38 0.50
C VAL A 77 17.56 -1.83 -0.73
N LYS A 78 18.84 -1.44 -0.81
CA LYS A 78 19.76 -1.87 -1.87
C LYS A 78 20.94 -2.63 -1.28
N VAL A 79 21.44 -3.61 -2.01
CA VAL A 79 22.69 -4.31 -1.72
C VAL A 79 23.57 -4.21 -2.96
N ASP A 80 24.73 -3.57 -2.83
CA ASP A 80 25.73 -3.58 -3.89
C ASP A 80 26.55 -4.87 -3.76
N VAL A 81 26.42 -5.76 -4.74
CA VAL A 81 27.02 -7.10 -4.66
C VAL A 81 28.55 -7.09 -4.64
N ASP A 82 29.18 -6.00 -5.11
CA ASP A 82 30.64 -5.85 -5.06
C ASP A 82 31.11 -5.40 -3.66
N LYS A 83 30.29 -4.63 -2.95
CA LYS A 83 30.62 -4.09 -1.62
C LYS A 83 30.22 -5.01 -0.48
N THR A 84 29.14 -5.76 -0.68
CA THR A 84 28.49 -6.60 0.35
C THR A 84 28.27 -7.99 -0.20
N ALA A 85 29.37 -8.61 -0.63
CA ALA A 85 29.38 -9.91 -1.29
C ALA A 85 28.92 -11.05 -0.37
N ASP A 86 29.12 -10.92 0.95
CA ASP A 86 28.67 -11.86 1.97
C ASP A 86 27.15 -11.99 2.00
N VAL A 87 26.42 -10.87 1.98
CA VAL A 87 24.94 -10.87 1.92
C VAL A 87 24.46 -11.39 0.59
N ALA A 88 25.06 -10.96 -0.52
CA ALA A 88 24.70 -11.45 -1.85
C ALA A 88 24.86 -12.98 -1.94
N GLN A 89 25.97 -13.53 -1.39
CA GLN A 89 26.23 -14.96 -1.35
C GLN A 89 25.25 -15.69 -0.41
N MET A 90 25.00 -15.15 0.79
CA MET A 90 24.05 -15.70 1.76
C MET A 90 22.64 -15.81 1.17
N CYS A 91 22.22 -14.80 0.40
CA CYS A 91 20.94 -14.77 -0.28
C CYS A 91 20.93 -15.57 -1.61
N GLY A 92 22.06 -16.17 -2.02
CA GLY A 92 22.15 -16.97 -3.24
C GLY A 92 21.98 -16.18 -4.54
N VAL A 93 22.36 -14.90 -4.55
CA VAL A 93 22.27 -14.02 -5.72
C VAL A 93 23.35 -14.38 -6.74
N LYS A 94 22.94 -14.64 -7.98
CA LYS A 94 23.84 -15.09 -9.08
C LYS A 94 23.91 -14.12 -10.26
N ALA A 95 22.99 -13.17 -10.32
CA ALA A 95 22.89 -12.20 -11.40
C ALA A 95 22.20 -10.94 -10.90
N MET A 96 22.46 -9.82 -11.57
CA MET A 96 21.93 -8.52 -11.19
C MET A 96 21.16 -7.89 -12.37
N PRO A 97 20.08 -7.14 -12.10
CA PRO A 97 19.48 -6.94 -10.79
C PRO A 97 18.71 -8.19 -10.33
N THR A 98 18.76 -8.50 -9.04
CA THR A 98 17.87 -9.49 -8.41
C THR A 98 17.12 -8.81 -7.29
N PHE A 99 15.80 -8.99 -7.26
CA PHE A 99 14.92 -8.48 -6.21
C PHE A 99 14.48 -9.63 -5.33
N LYS A 100 14.59 -9.46 -4.01
CA LYS A 100 14.07 -10.41 -3.02
C LYS A 100 13.09 -9.73 -2.07
N PHE A 101 12.04 -10.47 -1.74
CA PHE A 101 10.89 -10.00 -0.99
C PHE A 101 10.79 -10.81 0.29
N TYR A 102 10.76 -10.14 1.45
CA TYR A 102 10.68 -10.80 2.75
C TYR A 102 9.47 -10.31 3.55
N ARG A 103 8.70 -11.25 4.09
CA ARG A 103 7.59 -10.98 5.01
C ARG A 103 7.79 -11.80 6.27
N GLN A 104 7.67 -11.16 7.43
CA GLN A 104 7.91 -11.81 8.73
C GLN A 104 9.27 -12.53 8.78
N GLY A 105 10.29 -11.96 8.15
CA GLY A 105 11.64 -12.53 8.09
C GLY A 105 11.83 -13.67 7.07
N HIS A 106 10.77 -14.14 6.41
CA HIS A 106 10.82 -15.22 5.43
C HIS A 106 10.77 -14.69 3.99
N GLU A 107 11.52 -15.30 3.07
CA GLU A 107 11.44 -14.97 1.65
C GLU A 107 10.09 -15.43 1.09
N VAL A 108 9.34 -14.49 0.51
CA VAL A 108 8.01 -14.74 -0.09
C VAL A 108 8.02 -14.67 -1.62
N ALA A 109 9.00 -13.97 -2.20
CA ALA A 109 9.20 -13.91 -3.65
C ALA A 109 10.65 -13.54 -3.99
N THR A 110 11.08 -13.91 -5.20
CA THR A 110 12.37 -13.53 -5.78
C THR A 110 12.22 -13.41 -7.29
N PHE A 111 12.92 -12.44 -7.88
CA PHE A 111 12.95 -12.24 -9.33
C PHE A 111 14.30 -11.68 -9.78
N THR A 112 14.77 -12.07 -10.95
CA THR A 112 16.02 -11.59 -11.56
C THR A 112 15.74 -10.97 -12.91
N GLY A 113 16.19 -9.73 -13.11
CA GLY A 113 16.05 -8.99 -14.36
C GLY A 113 15.54 -7.57 -14.17
N ALA A 114 15.72 -6.73 -15.20
CA ALA A 114 15.24 -5.34 -15.20
C ALA A 114 13.81 -5.27 -15.76
N ASP A 115 12.84 -5.76 -14.99
CA ASP A 115 11.41 -5.69 -15.31
C ASP A 115 10.65 -4.94 -14.20
N ALA A 116 10.41 -3.63 -14.42
CA ALA A 116 9.68 -2.81 -13.47
C ALA A 116 8.19 -3.16 -13.38
N HIS A 117 7.63 -3.77 -14.41
CA HIS A 117 6.24 -4.18 -14.40
C HIS A 117 6.06 -5.36 -13.45
N HIS A 118 6.89 -6.38 -13.61
CA HIS A 118 6.87 -7.56 -12.76
C HIS A 118 7.26 -7.23 -11.31
N LEU A 119 8.27 -6.38 -11.10
CA LEU A 119 8.62 -5.85 -9.78
C LEU A 119 7.41 -5.19 -9.10
N ARG A 120 6.67 -4.35 -9.83
CA ARG A 120 5.44 -3.72 -9.33
C ARG A 120 4.34 -4.74 -9.05
N THR A 121 4.19 -5.77 -9.87
CA THR A 121 3.24 -6.87 -9.61
C THR A 121 3.51 -7.51 -8.26
N LEU A 122 4.78 -7.88 -7.98
CA LEU A 122 5.18 -8.52 -6.72
C LEU A 122 5.08 -7.59 -5.52
N LEU A 123 5.44 -6.31 -5.69
CA LEU A 123 5.27 -5.27 -4.67
C LEU A 123 3.81 -5.12 -4.28
N VAL A 124 2.92 -5.12 -5.27
CA VAL A 124 1.50 -5.15 -4.99
C VAL A 124 1.20 -6.45 -4.28
N GLU A 125 1.38 -7.59 -4.93
CA GLU A 125 1.01 -8.93 -4.46
C GLU A 125 1.34 -9.15 -2.97
N HIS A 126 2.55 -8.82 -2.55
CA HIS A 126 3.07 -9.06 -1.20
C HIS A 126 3.12 -7.84 -0.27
N GLY A 127 3.13 -6.62 -0.82
CA GLY A 127 3.30 -5.35 -0.10
C GLY A 127 2.00 -4.55 0.06
N GLY A 128 0.92 -4.97 -0.60
CA GLY A 128 -0.32 -4.21 -0.69
C GLY A 128 -0.28 -3.18 -1.83
N PRO A 129 -1.40 -2.54 -2.15
CA PRO A 129 -1.45 -1.58 -3.26
C PRO A 129 -0.57 -0.34 -3.06
N PRO A 130 -0.20 0.33 -4.17
CA PRO A 130 0.43 1.64 -4.10
C PRO A 130 -0.57 2.60 -3.44
N THR A 131 -0.16 3.19 -2.34
CA THR A 131 -1.08 3.76 -1.35
C THR A 131 -1.05 5.28 -1.32
N ALA A 132 -0.68 5.94 -2.42
CA ALA A 132 -0.95 7.38 -2.56
C ALA A 132 -2.47 7.59 -2.57
N ILE A 133 -3.00 8.37 -1.63
CA ILE A 133 -4.44 8.58 -1.52
C ILE A 133 -4.84 9.73 -2.45
N GLU A 134 -5.64 9.46 -3.46
CA GLU A 134 -6.09 10.49 -4.39
C GLU A 134 -6.94 11.58 -3.72
N VAL A 135 -6.90 12.78 -4.29
CA VAL A 135 -7.81 13.87 -3.91
C VAL A 135 -9.27 13.44 -4.16
N GLY A 136 -10.14 13.75 -3.21
CA GLY A 136 -11.56 13.39 -3.22
C GLY A 136 -11.86 12.05 -2.56
N LYS A 137 -10.84 11.27 -2.15
CA LYS A 137 -11.05 9.99 -1.47
C LYS A 137 -11.35 10.17 0.00
N GLU A 138 -12.22 9.28 0.51
CA GLU A 138 -12.57 9.26 1.92
C GLU A 138 -11.54 8.48 2.74
N VAL A 139 -11.16 9.01 3.88
CA VAL A 139 -10.14 8.45 4.77
C VAL A 139 -10.61 8.46 6.22
N ALA A 140 -10.09 7.53 7.03
CA ALA A 140 -10.14 7.60 8.49
C ALA A 140 -8.79 8.06 9.03
N VAL A 141 -8.83 8.92 10.03
CA VAL A 141 -7.63 9.35 10.76
C VAL A 141 -7.29 8.31 11.82
N PHE A 142 -6.02 7.95 11.92
CA PHE A 142 -5.55 7.01 12.94
C PHE A 142 -4.14 7.37 13.45
N ASP A 143 -3.81 6.80 14.61
CA ASP A 143 -2.49 6.90 15.25
C ASP A 143 -1.93 8.33 15.43
N LEU A 144 -2.81 9.33 15.59
CA LEU A 144 -2.39 10.65 16.01
C LEU A 144 -2.09 10.68 17.51
N GLN A 145 -0.80 10.72 17.85
CA GLN A 145 -0.34 10.76 19.23
C GLN A 145 -0.60 12.11 19.90
N GLU A 146 -0.37 13.22 19.18
CA GLU A 146 -0.53 14.58 19.74
C GLU A 146 -2.00 15.06 19.75
N ARG A 147 -2.82 14.52 18.85
CA ARG A 147 -4.24 14.92 18.70
C ARG A 147 -5.15 13.67 18.60
N PRO A 148 -5.17 12.79 19.63
CA PRO A 148 -5.86 11.51 19.57
C PRO A 148 -7.38 11.63 19.45
N GLN A 149 -7.97 12.79 19.77
CA GLN A 149 -9.40 13.06 19.59
C GLN A 149 -9.87 13.00 18.13
N TYR A 150 -8.96 13.03 17.16
CA TYR A 150 -9.28 12.85 15.75
C TYR A 150 -9.20 11.40 15.30
N ASN A 151 -8.60 10.49 16.09
CA ASN A 151 -8.52 9.08 15.71
C ASN A 151 -9.93 8.48 15.58
N GLY A 152 -10.17 7.76 14.48
CA GLY A 152 -11.46 7.22 14.09
C GLY A 152 -12.37 8.23 13.36
N LYS A 153 -12.04 9.53 13.32
CA LYS A 153 -12.81 10.48 12.52
C LYS A 153 -12.57 10.28 11.04
N ARG A 154 -13.63 10.45 10.25
CA ARG A 154 -13.65 10.32 8.80
C ARG A 154 -13.48 11.69 8.14
N GLY A 155 -12.85 11.74 6.97
CA GLY A 155 -12.68 12.96 6.19
C GLY A 155 -12.44 12.69 4.71
N ILE A 156 -12.35 13.75 3.91
CA ILE A 156 -12.04 13.69 2.48
C ILE A 156 -10.69 14.34 2.23
N VAL A 157 -9.83 13.69 1.45
CA VAL A 157 -8.57 14.27 1.01
C VAL A 157 -8.83 15.43 0.04
N CYS A 158 -8.36 16.62 0.37
CA CYS A 158 -8.52 17.83 -0.45
C CYS A 158 -7.30 18.10 -1.34
N SER A 159 -6.10 17.73 -0.89
CA SER A 159 -4.85 17.92 -1.63
C SER A 159 -3.76 16.99 -1.09
N HIS A 160 -2.78 16.67 -1.92
CA HIS A 160 -1.56 15.95 -1.54
C HIS A 160 -0.33 16.78 -1.95
N ASP A 161 0.47 17.17 -0.96
CA ASP A 161 1.77 17.81 -1.16
C ASP A 161 2.83 16.71 -1.32
N LEU A 162 3.19 16.42 -2.58
CA LEU A 162 4.13 15.34 -2.93
C LEU A 162 5.54 15.59 -2.36
N ASP A 163 5.96 16.85 -2.22
CA ASP A 163 7.29 17.18 -1.73
C ASP A 163 7.41 16.94 -0.22
N LYS A 164 6.30 17.13 0.51
CA LYS A 164 6.24 16.93 1.96
C LYS A 164 5.64 15.58 2.36
N GLY A 165 4.99 14.85 1.47
CA GLY A 165 4.25 13.63 1.76
C GLY A 165 3.04 13.83 2.69
N HIS A 166 2.44 15.02 2.65
CA HIS A 166 1.32 15.40 3.51
C HIS A 166 0.02 15.56 2.73
N TYR A 167 -1.08 15.17 3.36
CA TYR A 167 -2.45 15.24 2.85
C TYR A 167 -3.23 16.26 3.65
N ALA A 168 -3.90 17.19 2.96
CA ALA A 168 -4.94 17.99 3.58
C ALA A 168 -6.23 17.17 3.59
N VAL A 169 -6.82 16.96 4.77
CA VAL A 169 -8.02 16.15 4.97
C VAL A 169 -9.09 16.99 5.64
N GLU A 170 -10.18 17.26 4.93
CA GLU A 170 -11.37 17.91 5.51
C GLU A 170 -12.21 16.85 6.22
N LEU A 171 -12.29 16.93 7.55
CA LEU A 171 -13.10 16.03 8.36
C LEU A 171 -14.59 16.22 8.06
N LYS A 172 -15.33 15.11 8.02
CA LYS A 172 -16.79 15.15 8.00
C LYS A 172 -17.27 15.85 9.29
N ALA A 173 -18.16 16.82 9.13
CA ALA A 173 -18.63 17.64 10.24
C ALA A 173 -19.29 16.77 11.32
N GLY A 174 -19.02 17.08 12.59
CA GLY A 174 -19.79 16.56 13.71
C GLY A 174 -21.19 17.17 13.77
N ALA A 175 -21.96 16.82 14.80
CA ALA A 175 -23.31 17.36 15.03
C ALA A 175 -23.37 18.91 15.15
N ASP A 176 -22.22 19.53 15.35
CA ASP A 176 -21.95 20.96 15.46
C ASP A 176 -21.64 21.66 14.12
N GLY A 177 -21.51 20.93 13.02
CA GLY A 177 -21.43 21.48 11.66
C GLY A 177 -20.09 22.14 11.28
N ALA A 178 -19.11 22.18 12.18
CA ALA A 178 -17.80 22.78 11.91
C ALA A 178 -16.96 21.90 10.98
N LYS A 179 -16.52 22.46 9.84
CA LYS A 179 -15.55 21.83 8.95
C LYS A 179 -14.13 22.10 9.45
N GLU A 180 -13.38 21.05 9.77
CA GLU A 180 -11.99 21.15 10.19
C GLU A 180 -11.10 20.42 9.19
N THR A 181 -10.02 21.07 8.74
CA THR A 181 -9.02 20.46 7.86
C THR A 181 -7.77 20.12 8.65
N LEU A 182 -7.32 18.87 8.57
CA LEU A 182 -6.07 18.39 9.14
C LEU A 182 -5.01 18.24 8.06
N ASN A 183 -3.75 18.47 8.42
CA ASN A 183 -2.61 18.15 7.56
C ASN A 183 -1.93 16.91 8.13
N LEU A 184 -2.02 15.79 7.42
CA LEU A 184 -1.70 14.45 7.93
C LEU A 184 -0.74 13.73 6.99
N THR A 185 0.11 12.85 7.51
CA THR A 185 0.93 11.99 6.65
C THR A 185 0.15 10.75 6.23
N ARG A 186 0.66 10.00 5.25
CA ARG A 186 0.03 8.74 4.82
C ARG A 186 -0.12 7.73 5.97
N ASP A 187 0.82 7.74 6.90
CA ASP A 187 0.82 6.84 8.07
C ASP A 187 -0.27 7.16 9.09
N ASN A 188 -0.95 8.32 8.98
CA ASN A 188 -2.09 8.66 9.82
C ASN A 188 -3.44 8.51 9.11
N LEU A 189 -3.44 8.00 7.86
CA LEU A 189 -4.63 7.89 7.03
C LEU A 189 -4.89 6.46 6.57
N VAL A 190 -6.08 5.95 6.86
CA VAL A 190 -6.59 4.73 6.21
C VAL A 190 -7.54 5.16 5.11
N LEU A 191 -7.24 4.80 3.86
CA LEU A 191 -8.19 4.94 2.75
C LEU A 191 -9.42 4.08 3.04
N LEU A 192 -10.57 4.72 3.21
CA LEU A 192 -11.84 4.04 3.39
C LEU A 192 -12.41 3.73 2.01
N GLN A 193 -12.07 2.54 1.51
CA GLN A 193 -12.71 2.05 0.32
C GLN A 193 -13.96 1.26 0.71
N ARG A 194 -15.10 1.88 0.46
CA ARG A 194 -16.39 1.21 0.57
C ARG A 194 -16.54 0.21 -0.57
N VAL A 195 -16.99 -0.99 -0.24
CA VAL A 195 -17.32 -2.03 -1.21
C VAL A 195 -18.74 -2.51 -0.99
N ALA A 196 -19.44 -2.77 -2.08
CA ALA A 196 -20.72 -3.46 -2.03
C ALA A 196 -20.47 -4.97 -1.94
N PHE A 197 -21.31 -5.66 -1.18
CA PHE A 197 -21.27 -7.11 -1.07
C PHE A 197 -22.19 -7.75 -2.10
N ILE A 198 -21.68 -8.76 -2.78
CA ILE A 198 -22.43 -9.54 -3.77
C ILE A 198 -22.14 -11.03 -3.64
N THR A 199 -23.05 -11.84 -4.19
CA THR A 199 -22.73 -13.22 -4.55
C THR A 199 -22.03 -13.22 -5.92
N PRO A 200 -20.85 -13.85 -6.08
CA PRO A 200 -20.13 -13.82 -7.35
C PRO A 200 -20.91 -14.50 -8.48
N THR A 201 -21.13 -13.78 -9.57
CA THR A 201 -21.80 -14.29 -10.79
C THR A 201 -20.86 -14.44 -12.00
N ASP A 202 -19.59 -14.06 -11.87
CA ASP A 202 -18.60 -14.00 -12.95
C ASP A 202 -17.75 -15.27 -13.10
N GLY A 203 -18.13 -16.34 -12.39
CA GLY A 203 -17.39 -17.61 -12.30
C GLY A 203 -16.17 -17.55 -11.37
N SER A 204 -16.02 -16.50 -10.57
CA SER A 204 -15.02 -16.44 -9.51
C SER A 204 -15.41 -17.34 -8.32
N VAL A 205 -14.42 -17.96 -7.67
CA VAL A 205 -14.63 -18.82 -6.49
C VAL A 205 -14.71 -17.94 -5.24
N GLY A 206 -15.79 -18.09 -4.46
CA GLY A 206 -15.99 -17.38 -3.20
C GLY A 206 -17.47 -17.35 -2.81
N GLN A 207 -17.75 -17.44 -1.50
CA GLN A 207 -19.09 -17.30 -0.95
C GLN A 207 -19.08 -16.15 0.05
N LEU A 208 -20.12 -15.31 -0.01
CA LEU A 208 -20.28 -14.22 0.96
C LEU A 208 -20.49 -14.84 2.36
N PRO A 209 -19.71 -14.46 3.38
CA PRO A 209 -19.87 -15.01 4.72
C PRO A 209 -21.29 -14.77 5.27
N GLU A 210 -21.86 -15.73 6.00
CA GLU A 210 -23.19 -15.59 6.63
C GLU A 210 -23.26 -14.39 7.58
N ALA A 211 -22.14 -14.03 8.22
CA ALA A 211 -22.03 -12.85 9.05
C ALA A 211 -22.26 -11.51 8.30
N CYS A 212 -22.15 -11.51 6.96
CA CYS A 212 -22.51 -10.38 6.10
C CYS A 212 -24.01 -10.35 5.74
N ALA A 213 -24.82 -11.32 6.19
CA ALA A 213 -26.26 -11.34 5.90
C ALA A 213 -26.93 -10.05 6.40
N GLY A 214 -27.65 -9.37 5.51
CA GLY A 214 -28.29 -8.08 5.80
C GLY A 214 -27.36 -6.86 5.75
N CYS A 215 -26.09 -7.03 5.37
CA CYS A 215 -25.18 -5.93 5.05
C CYS A 215 -25.09 -5.79 3.53
N CYS A 216 -25.32 -4.58 3.02
CA CYS A 216 -25.20 -4.30 1.58
C CYS A 216 -23.79 -3.82 1.20
N GLU A 217 -23.03 -3.30 2.17
CA GLU A 217 -21.71 -2.72 1.94
C GLU A 217 -20.79 -2.88 3.17
N GLY A 218 -19.53 -2.52 3.01
CA GLY A 218 -18.55 -2.47 4.11
C GLY A 218 -17.33 -1.65 3.74
N ASP A 219 -16.61 -1.17 4.75
CA ASP A 219 -15.36 -0.43 4.57
C ASP A 219 -14.17 -1.42 4.62
N ILE A 220 -13.35 -1.47 3.56
CA ILE A 220 -12.13 -2.31 3.56
C ILE A 220 -11.11 -1.70 4.52
N VAL A 221 -10.59 -2.53 5.41
CA VAL A 221 -9.57 -2.18 6.41
C VAL A 221 -8.26 -2.97 6.23
N GLY A 222 -8.25 -3.94 5.32
CA GLY A 222 -7.03 -4.67 4.97
C GLY A 222 -7.26 -5.75 3.93
N TYR A 223 -6.19 -6.49 3.65
CA TYR A 223 -6.19 -7.62 2.72
C TYR A 223 -5.46 -8.80 3.33
N ASP A 224 -5.98 -9.99 3.08
CA ASP A 224 -5.39 -11.28 3.41
C ASP A 224 -4.97 -11.95 2.10
N ALA A 225 -3.66 -12.08 1.90
CA ALA A 225 -3.09 -12.62 0.68
C ALA A 225 -3.28 -14.12 0.54
N GLU A 226 -3.27 -14.86 1.66
CA GLU A 226 -3.40 -16.31 1.66
C GLU A 226 -4.85 -16.70 1.35
N ALA A 227 -5.81 -16.01 1.97
CA ALA A 227 -7.23 -16.23 1.74
C ALA A 227 -7.76 -15.57 0.45
N ASN A 228 -6.96 -14.69 -0.19
CA ASN A 228 -7.41 -13.81 -1.28
C ASN A 228 -8.74 -13.09 -0.93
N ALA A 229 -8.74 -12.46 0.24
CA ALA A 229 -9.91 -11.85 0.85
C ALA A 229 -9.60 -10.46 1.40
N TYR A 230 -10.57 -9.56 1.35
CA TYR A 230 -10.48 -8.29 2.07
C TYR A 230 -10.89 -8.51 3.53
N ARG A 231 -10.20 -7.83 4.45
CA ARG A 231 -10.74 -7.58 5.78
C ARG A 231 -11.63 -6.36 5.70
N VAL A 232 -12.89 -6.53 6.06
CA VAL A 232 -13.93 -5.53 5.86
C VAL A 232 -14.69 -5.31 7.17
N LYS A 233 -15.01 -4.06 7.48
CA LYS A 233 -15.98 -3.71 8.53
C LYS A 233 -17.35 -3.58 7.87
N PRO A 234 -18.26 -4.57 8.02
CA PRO A 234 -19.56 -4.58 7.36
C PRO A 234 -20.45 -3.45 7.87
N ILE A 235 -21.31 -2.95 7.00
CA ILE A 235 -22.27 -1.87 7.25
C ILE A 235 -23.67 -2.38 6.92
N ARG A 236 -24.58 -2.25 7.89
CA ARG A 236 -26.02 -2.47 7.66
C ARG A 236 -26.60 -1.25 6.96
N GLU A 237 -27.66 -1.46 6.17
CA GLU A 237 -28.30 -0.40 5.41
C GLU A 237 -28.64 0.82 6.28
N GLY A 238 -28.08 1.99 5.94
CA GLY A 238 -28.24 3.24 6.68
C GLY A 238 -27.52 3.32 8.03
N GLY A 239 -26.67 2.35 8.38
CA GLY A 239 -25.93 2.27 9.63
C GLY A 239 -24.47 2.71 9.54
N GLU A 240 -23.79 2.69 10.69
CA GLU A 240 -22.34 2.86 10.78
C GLU A 240 -21.60 1.52 10.60
N PRO A 241 -20.30 1.54 10.23
CA PRO A 241 -19.49 0.33 10.14
C PRO A 241 -19.40 -0.42 11.48
N SER A 242 -19.44 -1.74 11.40
CA SER A 242 -19.23 -2.63 12.55
C SER A 242 -17.85 -2.41 13.19
N THR A 243 -17.75 -2.65 14.49
CA THR A 243 -16.46 -2.73 15.19
C THR A 243 -15.69 -4.01 14.86
N GLU A 244 -16.38 -5.05 14.41
CA GLU A 244 -15.80 -6.35 14.06
C GLU A 244 -15.35 -6.38 12.59
N GLU A 245 -14.20 -7.02 12.35
CA GLU A 245 -13.67 -7.24 11.01
C GLU A 245 -14.04 -8.63 10.51
N LEU A 246 -14.50 -8.72 9.26
CA LEU A 246 -14.78 -9.98 8.58
C LEU A 246 -13.83 -10.18 7.41
N SER A 247 -13.40 -11.42 7.20
CA SER A 247 -12.69 -11.81 5.99
C SER A 247 -13.72 -12.13 4.90
N VAL A 248 -13.74 -11.31 3.84
CA VAL A 248 -14.68 -11.41 2.73
C VAL A 248 -13.89 -11.66 1.44
N PRO A 249 -14.13 -12.77 0.71
CA PRO A 249 -13.41 -13.06 -0.52
C PRO A 249 -13.48 -11.89 -1.51
N VAL A 250 -12.36 -11.59 -2.20
CA VAL A 250 -12.31 -10.49 -3.18
C VAL A 250 -13.41 -10.61 -4.23
N ALA A 251 -13.75 -11.83 -4.63
CA ALA A 251 -14.83 -12.12 -5.56
C ALA A 251 -16.21 -11.59 -5.12
N CYS A 252 -16.45 -11.51 -3.80
CA CYS A 252 -17.71 -11.07 -3.19
C CYS A 252 -17.76 -9.56 -2.95
N CYS A 253 -16.69 -8.83 -3.23
CA CYS A 253 -16.59 -7.38 -3.03
C CYS A 253 -16.58 -6.65 -4.37
N VAL A 254 -17.46 -5.66 -4.50
CA VAL A 254 -17.50 -4.76 -5.65
C VAL A 254 -16.95 -3.41 -5.25
N LEU A 255 -15.84 -3.03 -5.87
CA LEU A 255 -15.27 -1.70 -5.82
C LEU A 255 -16.13 -0.75 -6.67
N PRO A 256 -16.48 0.43 -6.15
CA PRO A 256 -17.28 1.40 -6.88
C PRO A 256 -16.50 1.99 -8.07
N PRO A 257 -17.21 2.52 -9.08
CA PRO A 257 -16.58 3.32 -10.12
C PRO A 257 -15.77 4.48 -9.54
N GLY A 258 -14.62 4.77 -10.16
CA GLY A 258 -13.62 5.71 -9.70
C GLY A 258 -12.62 5.12 -8.71
N SER A 259 -12.83 3.91 -8.19
CA SER A 259 -11.81 3.21 -7.40
C SER A 259 -10.58 2.92 -8.24
N VAL A 260 -9.42 3.07 -7.61
CA VAL A 260 -8.14 2.68 -8.18
C VAL A 260 -7.87 1.26 -7.72
N GLY A 261 -7.36 0.44 -8.63
CA GLY A 261 -6.87 -0.89 -8.31
C GLY A 261 -5.70 -1.25 -9.21
N VAL A 262 -5.03 -2.33 -8.88
CA VAL A 262 -3.94 -2.88 -9.66
C VAL A 262 -4.40 -4.16 -10.33
N VAL A 263 -4.11 -4.27 -11.61
CA VAL A 263 -4.39 -5.47 -12.40
C VAL A 263 -3.44 -6.58 -11.99
N LEU A 264 -3.93 -7.80 -11.76
CA LEU A 264 -3.12 -8.96 -11.36
C LEU A 264 -3.61 -10.24 -12.06
N GLY A 265 -2.72 -11.22 -12.22
CA GLY A 265 -3.09 -12.58 -12.63
C GLY A 265 -3.66 -12.72 -14.05
N LEU A 266 -3.34 -11.80 -14.96
CA LEU A 266 -3.69 -11.94 -16.37
C LEU A 266 -2.68 -12.84 -17.08
N ASN A 267 -3.13 -14.01 -17.53
CA ASN A 267 -2.30 -14.92 -18.32
C ASN A 267 -2.25 -14.54 -19.80
N ALA A 268 -3.35 -14.02 -20.35
CA ALA A 268 -3.46 -13.69 -21.78
C ALA A 268 -2.86 -12.32 -22.13
N LYS A 269 -2.77 -11.42 -21.15
CA LYS A 269 -2.18 -10.08 -21.31
C LYS A 269 -1.32 -9.72 -20.08
N PRO A 270 -0.24 -10.47 -19.83
CA PRO A 270 0.59 -10.30 -18.63
C PRO A 270 1.23 -8.91 -18.55
N GLU A 271 1.38 -8.20 -19.66
CA GLU A 271 1.89 -6.83 -19.74
C GLU A 271 1.02 -5.76 -19.08
N HIS A 272 -0.14 -6.14 -18.53
CA HIS A 272 -0.96 -5.27 -17.68
C HIS A 272 -0.88 -5.62 -16.18
N ASN A 273 -0.28 -6.73 -15.77
CA ASN A 273 -0.18 -7.11 -14.35
C ASN A 273 0.74 -6.19 -13.54
N GLY A 274 0.23 -5.49 -12.54
CA GLY A 274 0.97 -4.48 -11.78
C GLY A 274 0.70 -3.06 -12.28
N LYS A 275 -0.06 -2.87 -13.38
CA LYS A 275 -0.54 -1.53 -13.74
C LYS A 275 -1.70 -1.12 -12.84
N GLU A 276 -1.60 0.11 -12.37
CA GLU A 276 -2.70 0.83 -11.73
C GLU A 276 -3.75 1.17 -12.79
N VAL A 277 -5.02 1.00 -12.44
CA VAL A 277 -6.17 1.24 -13.31
C VAL A 277 -7.31 1.84 -12.50
N HIS A 278 -8.08 2.72 -13.14
CA HIS A 278 -9.34 3.20 -12.57
C HIS A 278 -10.48 2.29 -13.01
N ILE A 279 -11.31 1.89 -12.07
CA ILE A 279 -12.55 1.18 -12.36
C ILE A 279 -13.54 2.20 -12.94
N ALA A 280 -13.81 2.12 -14.24
CA ALA A 280 -14.78 3.00 -14.90
C ALA A 280 -16.23 2.55 -14.63
N GLY A 281 -16.43 1.25 -14.39
CA GLY A 281 -17.75 0.69 -14.19
C GLY A 281 -17.73 -0.81 -13.93
N VAL A 282 -18.91 -1.34 -13.61
CA VAL A 282 -19.15 -2.77 -13.50
C VAL A 282 -20.17 -3.15 -14.55
N HIS A 283 -19.85 -4.13 -15.40
CA HIS A 283 -20.75 -4.56 -16.45
C HIS A 283 -21.86 -5.46 -15.88
N GLU A 284 -23.10 -4.98 -15.84
CA GLU A 284 -24.24 -5.63 -15.16
C GLU A 284 -24.44 -7.11 -15.54
N GLY A 285 -24.30 -7.46 -16.83
CA GLY A 285 -24.51 -8.85 -17.27
C GLY A 285 -23.41 -9.85 -16.94
N THR A 286 -22.18 -9.42 -16.64
CA THR A 286 -21.05 -10.33 -16.35
C THR A 286 -20.40 -10.09 -15.01
N GLY A 287 -20.75 -8.97 -14.34
CA GLY A 287 -20.13 -8.50 -13.12
C GLY A 287 -18.63 -8.20 -13.24
N ARG A 288 -18.08 -8.10 -14.46
CA ARG A 288 -16.67 -7.77 -14.72
C ARG A 288 -16.44 -6.26 -14.59
N TYR A 289 -15.25 -5.89 -14.13
CA TYR A 289 -14.84 -4.49 -14.15
C TYR A 289 -14.53 -4.06 -15.57
N GLU A 290 -15.00 -2.87 -15.92
CA GLU A 290 -14.39 -2.08 -16.98
C GLU A 290 -13.35 -1.17 -16.33
N VAL A 291 -12.09 -1.33 -16.71
CA VAL A 291 -10.98 -0.57 -16.16
C VAL A 291 -10.30 0.27 -17.24
N GLY A 292 -10.03 1.54 -16.94
CA GLY A 292 -9.27 2.43 -17.81
C GLY A 292 -7.77 2.13 -17.68
N LEU A 293 -7.10 1.92 -18.81
CA LEU A 293 -5.64 1.77 -18.89
C LEU A 293 -4.94 3.10 -19.21
N ASP A 294 -5.58 3.92 -20.05
CA ASP A 294 -5.17 5.27 -20.44
C ASP A 294 -6.43 6.06 -20.83
N ALA A 295 -6.27 7.33 -21.23
CA ALA A 295 -7.38 8.22 -21.58
C ALA A 295 -8.29 7.71 -22.73
N THR A 296 -7.88 6.67 -23.45
CA THR A 296 -8.57 6.17 -24.66
C THR A 296 -8.84 4.67 -24.65
N LYS A 297 -8.29 3.91 -23.70
CA LYS A 297 -8.36 2.44 -23.69
C LYS A 297 -8.93 1.89 -22.39
N SER A 298 -9.90 0.98 -22.51
CA SER A 298 -10.41 0.19 -21.39
C SER A 298 -10.19 -1.32 -21.58
N LEU A 299 -10.15 -2.05 -20.47
CA LEU A 299 -10.11 -3.52 -20.41
C LEU A 299 -11.30 -4.03 -19.60
N ARG A 300 -11.81 -5.21 -19.99
CA ARG A 300 -12.79 -5.95 -19.19
C ARG A 300 -12.12 -7.05 -18.40
N LEU A 301 -12.07 -6.92 -17.08
CA LEU A 301 -11.34 -7.82 -16.18
C LEU A 301 -12.29 -8.52 -15.20
N LYS A 302 -11.95 -9.75 -14.78
CA LYS A 302 -12.65 -10.37 -13.64
C LYS A 302 -12.35 -9.55 -12.39
N ARG A 303 -13.24 -9.58 -11.40
CA ARG A 303 -13.02 -8.86 -10.13
C ARG A 303 -11.76 -9.35 -9.41
N SER A 304 -11.51 -10.66 -9.44
CA SER A 304 -10.29 -11.26 -8.88
C SER A 304 -8.99 -10.87 -9.57
N ASN A 305 -9.06 -10.25 -10.77
CA ASN A 305 -7.90 -9.72 -11.47
C ASN A 305 -7.64 -8.24 -11.18
N VAL A 306 -8.43 -7.60 -10.32
CA VAL A 306 -8.21 -6.21 -9.91
C VAL A 306 -8.22 -6.18 -8.40
N ARG A 307 -7.08 -5.83 -7.82
CA ARG A 307 -6.95 -5.72 -6.38
C ARG A 307 -6.78 -4.26 -5.98
N MET A 308 -7.50 -3.85 -4.95
CA MET A 308 -7.37 -2.50 -4.43
C MET A 308 -5.96 -2.25 -3.92
#